data_AF-A0A1S8WPC3-F1
#
_entry.id   AF-A0A1S8WPC3-F1
#
_cell.length_a   1.000
_cell.length_b   1.000
_cell.length_c   1.000
_cell.angle_alpha   90.00
_cell.angle_beta   90.00
_cell.angle_gamma   90.00
#
_symmetry.space_group_name_H-M   'P 1'
#
loop_
_entity.id
_entity.type
_entity.pdbx_description
1 polymer ?
#
loop_
_entity_poly.entity_id
_entity_poly.type
_entity_poly.pdbx_seq_one_letter_code
_entity_poly.pdbx_strand_id
1 'polypeptide(L)'
;YEQYISKLFQQLGLEAGIPFGDSELNERIKQAVNDIRLVGMEIYRVHTGETQKERQLQCVGEPMAQEYFSNRIMNNYMLWNTMDAYAWHLSYEMAAIQQWHYTNLDTDLQTDCLIFTHELFGTVLGAIFVENHLHGDAVNHTKTMLTHLKSSAYEQIEKTKWMDYDTKKKLERR
;
A
#
# COMPACT_ATOMS: atom_id res chain seq x y z
N TYR A 1 -0.63 15.30 -10.00
CA TYR A 1 -0.64 13.91 -10.47
C TYR A 1 -0.30 13.82 -11.97
N GLU A 2 -0.87 14.63 -12.88
CA GLU A 2 -0.53 14.56 -14.33
C GLU A 2 0.95 14.77 -14.65
N GLN A 3 1.58 15.80 -14.06
CA GLN A 3 3.02 16.05 -14.20
C GLN A 3 3.87 14.91 -13.61
N TYR A 4 3.38 14.25 -12.56
CA TYR A 4 4.03 13.12 -11.91
C TYR A 4 4.01 11.89 -12.81
N ILE A 5 2.82 11.51 -13.29
CA ILE A 5 2.61 10.41 -14.24
C ILE A 5 3.44 10.64 -15.51
N SER A 6 3.44 11.87 -16.03
CA SER A 6 4.19 12.20 -17.25
C SER A 6 5.69 11.99 -17.06
N LYS A 7 6.26 12.44 -15.94
CA LYS A 7 7.68 12.25 -15.60
C LYS A 7 8.03 10.77 -15.41
N LEU A 8 7.15 10.00 -14.78
CA LEU A 8 7.30 8.56 -14.60
C LEU A 8 7.46 7.83 -15.94
N PHE A 9 6.53 8.06 -16.87
CA PHE A 9 6.59 7.41 -18.17
C PHE A 9 7.74 7.91 -19.04
N GLN A 10 8.15 9.19 -18.90
CA GLN A 10 9.35 9.69 -19.58
C GLN A 10 10.60 8.98 -19.09
N GLN A 11 10.74 8.78 -17.78
CA GLN A 11 11.87 8.07 -17.19
C GLN A 11 11.91 6.60 -17.66
N LEU A 12 10.77 5.92 -17.71
CA LEU A 12 10.68 4.57 -18.24
C LEU A 12 11.06 4.47 -19.71
N GLY A 13 10.68 5.46 -20.52
CA GLY A 13 11.10 5.54 -21.91
C GLY A 13 12.61 5.63 -22.04
N LEU A 14 13.25 6.47 -21.22
CA LEU A 14 14.71 6.61 -21.18
C LEU A 14 15.41 5.30 -20.79
N GLU A 15 14.92 4.62 -19.76
CA GLU A 15 15.48 3.34 -19.30
C GLU A 15 15.28 2.20 -20.31
N ALA A 16 14.19 2.25 -21.08
CA ALA A 16 13.96 1.33 -22.19
C ALA A 16 14.79 1.66 -23.45
N GLY A 17 15.62 2.71 -23.41
CA GLY A 17 16.45 3.15 -24.53
C GLY A 17 15.70 3.93 -25.61
N ILE A 18 14.51 4.44 -25.30
CA ILE A 18 13.72 5.27 -26.22
C ILE A 18 14.29 6.70 -26.22
N PRO A 19 14.57 7.30 -27.38
CA PRO A 19 15.14 8.65 -27.45
C PRO A 19 14.27 9.71 -26.78
N PHE A 20 14.91 10.66 -26.10
CA PHE A 20 14.22 11.82 -25.55
C PHE A 20 13.58 12.64 -26.68
N GLY A 21 12.31 13.01 -26.52
CA GLY A 21 11.55 13.74 -27.54
C GLY A 21 10.88 12.85 -28.59
N ASP A 22 10.93 11.52 -28.43
CA ASP A 22 10.19 10.59 -29.29
C ASP A 22 8.69 10.94 -29.33
N SER A 23 8.17 11.16 -30.54
CA SER A 23 6.81 11.68 -30.74
C SER A 23 5.75 10.64 -30.38
N GLU A 24 6.03 9.36 -30.63
CA GLU A 24 5.13 8.27 -30.30
C GLU A 24 5.01 8.07 -28.79
N LEU A 25 6.14 8.05 -28.08
CA LEU A 25 6.18 7.99 -26.63
C LEU A 25 5.45 9.19 -26.03
N ASN A 26 5.71 10.40 -26.50
CA ASN A 26 5.03 11.61 -25.98
C ASN A 26 3.51 11.56 -26.15
N GLU A 27 3.01 11.07 -27.30
CA GLU A 27 1.57 10.89 -27.50
C GLU A 27 1.00 9.79 -26.62
N ARG A 28 1.71 8.66 -26.45
CA ARG A 28 1.31 7.58 -25.54
C ARG A 28 1.28 8.04 -24.08
N ILE A 29 2.19 8.91 -23.65
CA ILE A 29 2.21 9.50 -22.31
C ILE A 29 1.00 10.40 -22.10
N LYS A 30 0.71 11.31 -23.04
CA LYS A 30 -0.49 12.17 -22.97
C LYS A 30 -1.77 11.33 -22.90
N GLN A 31 -1.82 10.26 -23.69
CA GLN A 31 -2.92 9.30 -23.68
C GLN A 31 -3.07 8.60 -22.33
N ALA A 32 -1.98 8.07 -21.77
CA ALA A 32 -1.98 7.39 -20.48
C ALA A 32 -2.40 8.33 -19.33
N VAL A 33 -1.90 9.57 -19.32
CA VAL A 33 -2.27 10.60 -18.33
C VAL A 33 -3.76 10.91 -18.38
N ASN A 34 -4.33 11.09 -19.59
CA ASN A 34 -5.75 11.33 -19.78
C ASN A 34 -6.60 10.13 -19.32
N ASP A 35 -6.15 8.91 -19.60
CA ASP A 35 -6.86 7.70 -19.22
C ASP A 35 -6.85 7.51 -17.68
N ILE A 36 -5.71 7.76 -17.03
CA ILE A 36 -5.60 7.71 -15.56
C ILE A 36 -6.49 8.77 -14.91
N ARG A 37 -6.59 9.97 -15.50
CA ARG A 37 -7.53 11.00 -15.06
C ARG A 37 -8.97 10.51 -15.11
N LEU A 38 -9.37 9.92 -16.24
CA LEU A 38 -10.72 9.40 -16.43
C LEU A 38 -11.04 8.31 -15.40
N VAL A 39 -10.15 7.35 -15.22
CA VAL A 39 -10.31 6.29 -14.20
C VAL A 39 -10.40 6.88 -12.79
N GLY A 40 -9.52 7.82 -12.44
CA GLY A 40 -9.56 8.49 -11.14
C GLY A 40 -10.89 9.21 -10.89
N MET A 41 -11.44 9.89 -11.91
CA MET A 41 -12.76 10.52 -11.80
C MET A 41 -13.89 9.50 -11.64
N GLU A 42 -13.86 8.38 -12.36
CA GLU A 42 -14.89 7.34 -12.24
C GLU A 42 -14.81 6.59 -10.90
N ILE A 43 -13.61 6.27 -10.42
CA ILE A 43 -13.42 5.71 -9.08
C ILE A 43 -13.93 6.68 -8.02
N TYR A 44 -13.59 7.97 -8.13
CA TYR A 44 -14.09 9.00 -7.22
C TYR A 44 -15.62 9.10 -7.25
N ARG A 45 -16.24 9.04 -8.43
CA ARG A 45 -17.70 9.00 -8.59
C ARG A 45 -18.33 7.77 -7.95
N VAL A 46 -17.74 6.59 -8.09
CA VAL A 46 -18.21 5.37 -7.43
C VAL A 46 -18.08 5.49 -5.90
N HIS A 47 -16.96 6.04 -5.41
CA HIS A 47 -16.71 6.18 -3.98
C HIS A 47 -17.57 7.26 -3.31
N THR A 48 -17.91 8.32 -4.04
CA THR A 48 -18.76 9.43 -3.56
C THR A 48 -20.23 9.25 -3.91
N GLY A 49 -20.58 8.25 -4.71
CA GLY A 49 -21.83 8.16 -5.46
C GLY A 49 -22.63 6.88 -5.26
N GLU A 50 -22.74 6.38 -4.03
CA GLU A 50 -23.90 5.58 -3.59
C GLU A 50 -25.21 6.41 -3.52
N THR A 51 -25.39 7.39 -4.41
CA THR A 51 -26.66 8.10 -4.58
C THR A 51 -26.82 8.59 -6.03
N GLN A 52 -27.06 7.68 -6.97
CA GLN A 52 -28.17 7.75 -7.94
C GLN A 52 -27.97 6.75 -9.09
N LYS A 53 -28.77 5.68 -9.02
CA LYS A 53 -29.33 4.86 -10.11
C LYS A 53 -28.81 5.10 -11.53
N GLU A 54 -28.37 3.98 -12.13
CA GLU A 54 -28.72 3.56 -13.48
C GLU A 54 -29.70 4.50 -14.23
N ARG A 55 -29.17 5.29 -15.17
CA ARG A 55 -29.83 5.50 -16.46
C ARG A 55 -28.94 6.21 -17.47
N GLN A 56 -28.93 5.61 -18.65
CA GLN A 56 -28.64 6.19 -19.97
C GLN A 56 -27.17 6.41 -20.33
N LEU A 57 -26.55 5.35 -20.88
CA LEU A 57 -25.76 5.48 -22.11
C LEU A 57 -26.00 4.23 -22.96
N GLN A 58 -27.10 4.31 -23.70
CA GLN A 58 -27.32 3.51 -24.90
C GLN A 58 -26.43 4.14 -25.99
N CYS A 59 -25.27 3.55 -26.25
CA CYS A 59 -24.47 3.88 -27.43
C CYS A 59 -24.63 2.76 -28.45
N VAL A 60 -25.44 3.05 -29.47
CA VAL A 60 -25.50 2.32 -30.74
C VAL A 60 -24.31 2.82 -31.56
N GLY A 61 -23.34 1.94 -31.85
CA GLY A 61 -22.22 2.22 -32.75
C GLY A 61 -20.93 1.51 -32.36
N GLU A 62 -20.64 0.41 -33.05
CA GLU A 62 -19.38 -0.38 -33.09
C GLU A 62 -18.94 -1.14 -31.82
N PRO A 63 -19.18 -2.47 -31.75
CA PRO A 63 -18.67 -3.30 -30.65
C PRO A 63 -17.13 -3.34 -30.57
N MET A 64 -16.41 -3.08 -31.66
CA MET A 64 -14.94 -3.06 -31.63
C MET A 64 -14.37 -1.83 -30.90
N ALA A 65 -14.89 -0.62 -31.15
CA ALA A 65 -14.34 0.60 -30.54
C ALA A 65 -14.52 0.62 -29.01
N GLN A 66 -15.64 0.07 -28.51
CA GLN A 66 -15.91 -0.05 -27.08
C GLN A 66 -14.97 -1.06 -26.39
N GLU A 67 -14.70 -2.19 -27.04
CA GLU A 67 -13.77 -3.21 -26.53
C GLU A 67 -12.32 -2.69 -26.53
N TYR A 68 -11.86 -2.03 -27.61
CA TYR A 68 -10.54 -1.40 -27.66
C TYR A 68 -10.37 -0.28 -26.63
N PHE A 69 -11.39 0.56 -26.42
CA PHE A 69 -11.38 1.64 -25.42
C PHE A 69 -11.33 1.07 -23.99
N SER A 70 -12.16 0.05 -23.69
CA SER A 70 -12.16 -0.62 -22.39
C SER A 70 -10.83 -1.35 -22.13
N ASN A 71 -10.29 -2.05 -23.13
CA ASN A 71 -9.00 -2.73 -23.02
C ASN A 71 -7.85 -1.75 -22.82
N ARG A 72 -7.85 -0.60 -23.52
CA ARG A 72 -6.81 0.43 -23.34
C ARG A 72 -6.85 1.05 -21.94
N ILE A 73 -8.03 1.37 -21.43
CA ILE A 73 -8.20 1.90 -20.07
C ILE A 73 -7.72 0.87 -19.05
N MET A 74 -8.14 -0.39 -19.20
CA MET A 74 -7.73 -1.47 -18.31
C MET A 74 -6.22 -1.72 -18.38
N ASN A 75 -5.62 -1.72 -19.57
CA ASN A 75 -4.18 -1.87 -19.74
C ASN A 75 -3.40 -0.73 -19.09
N ASN A 76 -3.85 0.52 -19.26
CA ASN A 76 -3.19 1.67 -18.63
C ASN A 76 -3.35 1.63 -17.11
N TYR A 77 -4.50 1.18 -16.59
CA TYR A 77 -4.70 0.98 -15.16
C TYR A 77 -3.81 -0.16 -14.61
N MET A 78 -3.78 -1.32 -15.25
CA MET A 78 -2.92 -2.44 -14.83
C MET A 78 -1.44 -2.07 -14.88
N LEU A 79 -1.02 -1.38 -15.94
CA LEU A 79 0.34 -0.87 -16.08
C LEU A 79 0.65 0.13 -14.96
N TRP A 80 -0.25 1.08 -14.69
CA TRP A 80 -0.11 2.03 -13.58
C TRP A 80 0.11 1.35 -12.24
N ASN A 81 -0.79 0.44 -11.85
CA ASN A 81 -0.68 -0.26 -10.57
C ASN A 81 0.59 -1.10 -10.48
N THR A 82 1.00 -1.72 -11.59
CA THR A 82 2.25 -2.47 -11.64
C THR A 82 3.45 -1.55 -11.43
N MET A 83 3.52 -0.44 -12.17
CA MET A 83 4.64 0.51 -12.03
C MET A 83 4.67 1.15 -10.63
N ASP A 84 3.51 1.50 -10.08
CA ASP A 84 3.39 2.09 -8.74
C ASP A 84 3.87 1.11 -7.64
N ALA A 85 3.55 -0.18 -7.78
CA ALA A 85 3.98 -1.22 -6.84
C ALA A 85 5.49 -1.50 -6.88
N TYR A 86 6.13 -1.38 -8.06
CA TYR A 86 7.54 -1.72 -8.25
C TYR A 86 8.48 -0.51 -8.32
N ALA A 87 7.96 0.73 -8.41
CA ALA A 87 8.76 1.94 -8.60
C ALA A 87 9.91 2.10 -7.58
N TRP A 88 9.66 1.74 -6.32
CA TRP A 88 10.66 1.74 -5.24
C TRP A 88 11.85 0.81 -5.46
N HIS A 89 11.69 -0.22 -6.29
CA HIS A 89 12.69 -1.28 -6.50
C HIS A 89 13.41 -1.18 -7.86
N LEU A 90 13.16 -0.11 -8.61
CA LEU A 90 13.76 0.15 -9.91
C LEU A 90 14.95 1.12 -9.77
N SER A 91 15.07 2.11 -10.64
CA SER A 91 16.10 3.13 -10.58
C SER A 91 15.87 4.12 -9.43
N TYR A 92 16.94 4.84 -9.05
CA TYR A 92 16.85 5.91 -8.07
C TYR A 92 15.84 6.98 -8.49
N GLU A 93 15.81 7.31 -9.79
CA GLU A 93 14.88 8.27 -10.36
C GLU A 93 13.43 7.81 -10.18
N MET A 94 13.14 6.53 -10.42
CA MET A 94 11.81 5.95 -10.26
C MET A 94 11.36 5.92 -8.78
N ALA A 95 12.28 5.57 -7.87
CA ALA A 95 12.04 5.59 -6.43
C ALA A 95 11.82 7.03 -5.91
N ALA A 96 12.65 7.98 -6.32
CA ALA A 96 12.54 9.39 -5.94
C ALA A 96 11.22 10.03 -6.44
N ILE A 97 10.75 9.62 -7.61
CA ILE A 97 9.44 10.00 -8.12
C ILE A 97 8.35 9.50 -7.15
N GLN A 98 8.34 8.21 -6.79
CA GLN A 98 7.39 7.61 -5.86
C GLN A 98 7.40 8.33 -4.48
N GLN A 99 8.58 8.55 -3.93
CA GLN A 99 8.81 9.25 -2.66
C GLN A 99 8.24 10.68 -2.66
N TRP A 100 8.39 11.40 -3.78
CA TRP A 100 7.78 12.71 -3.97
C TRP A 100 6.24 12.66 -3.98
N HIS A 101 5.64 11.57 -4.45
CA HIS A 101 4.18 11.45 -4.52
C HIS A 101 3.55 11.12 -3.17
N TYR A 102 4.13 10.18 -2.41
CA TYR A 102 3.43 9.57 -1.28
C TYR A 102 3.91 10.05 0.07
N THR A 103 5.21 10.29 0.23
CA THR A 103 5.77 10.35 1.59
C THR A 103 6.43 11.67 1.92
N ASN A 104 6.93 12.47 0.95
CA ASN A 104 7.72 13.68 1.22
C ASN A 104 8.84 13.47 2.28
N LEU A 105 9.18 12.21 2.56
CA LEU A 105 10.07 11.80 3.63
C LEU A 105 11.40 11.54 2.96
N ASP A 106 12.43 12.31 3.33
CA ASP A 106 13.82 12.08 2.96
C ASP A 106 14.35 10.93 3.84
N THR A 107 14.00 9.70 3.47
CA THR A 107 14.52 8.49 4.13
C THR A 107 15.90 8.18 3.55
N ASP A 108 16.88 7.90 4.42
CA ASP A 108 18.15 7.41 3.92
C ASP A 108 17.99 5.98 3.37
N LEU A 109 18.78 5.66 2.34
CA LEU A 109 18.74 4.36 1.67
C LEU A 109 18.92 3.18 2.65
N GLN A 110 19.64 3.39 3.76
CA GLN A 110 19.85 2.36 4.78
C GLN A 110 18.56 2.00 5.50
N THR A 111 17.75 3.00 5.85
CA THR A 111 16.45 2.82 6.49
C THR A 111 15.50 2.08 5.57
N ASP A 112 15.46 2.45 4.28
CA ASP A 112 14.60 1.78 3.30
C ASP A 112 14.99 0.32 3.08
N CYS A 113 16.30 0.03 2.98
CA CYS A 113 16.80 -1.34 2.92
C CYS A 113 16.46 -2.14 4.18
N LEU A 114 16.55 -1.54 5.37
CA LEU A 114 16.20 -2.20 6.62
C LEU A 114 14.71 -2.53 6.69
N ILE A 115 13.83 -1.58 6.33
CA ILE A 115 12.38 -1.78 6.32
C ILE A 115 12.03 -2.90 5.34
N PHE A 116 12.54 -2.84 4.11
CA PHE A 116 12.27 -3.87 3.11
C PHE A 116 12.76 -5.26 3.55
N THR A 117 13.96 -5.33 4.14
CA THR A 117 14.47 -6.60 4.67
C THR A 117 13.63 -7.10 5.85
N HIS A 118 13.12 -6.20 6.70
CA HIS A 118 12.21 -6.55 7.79
C HIS A 118 10.85 -7.06 7.29
N GLU A 119 10.30 -6.49 6.22
CA GLU A 119 9.05 -6.96 5.61
C GLU A 119 9.17 -8.38 5.07
N LEU A 120 10.28 -8.71 4.41
CA LEU A 120 10.49 -10.04 3.83
C LEU A 120 11.04 -11.07 4.81
N PHE A 121 11.90 -10.65 5.74
CA PHE A 121 12.71 -11.52 6.60
C PHE A 121 12.62 -11.17 8.08
N GLY A 122 11.52 -10.55 8.52
CA GLY A 122 11.36 -10.04 9.89
C GLY A 122 11.61 -11.09 10.98
N THR A 123 11.23 -12.35 10.78
CA THR A 123 11.52 -13.43 11.74
C THR A 123 13.02 -13.70 11.86
N VAL A 124 13.75 -13.71 10.75
CA VAL A 124 15.20 -13.97 10.74
C VAL A 124 15.94 -12.80 11.38
N LEU A 125 15.60 -11.57 10.98
CA LEU A 125 16.17 -10.35 11.58
C LEU A 125 15.86 -10.28 13.07
N GLY A 126 14.63 -10.61 13.48
CA GLY A 126 14.23 -10.66 14.88
C GLY A 126 15.01 -11.70 15.68
N ALA A 127 15.26 -12.89 15.13
CA ALA A 127 16.06 -13.92 15.78
C ALA A 127 17.51 -13.45 16.00
N ILE A 128 18.14 -12.88 14.96
CA ILE A 128 19.49 -12.31 15.05
C ILE A 128 19.53 -11.19 16.08
N PHE A 129 18.54 -10.29 16.07
CA PHE A 129 18.47 -9.19 17.02
C PHE A 129 18.36 -9.69 18.46
N VAL A 130 17.46 -10.66 18.72
CA VAL A 130 17.26 -11.24 20.06
C VAL A 130 18.53 -11.94 20.55
N GLU A 131 19.21 -12.71 19.69
CA GLU A 131 20.43 -13.42 20.05
C GLU A 131 21.57 -12.46 20.48
N ASN A 132 21.66 -11.29 19.84
CA ASN A 132 22.76 -10.35 20.07
C ASN A 132 22.45 -9.24 21.07
N HIS A 133 21.17 -8.87 21.24
CA HIS A 133 20.79 -7.67 21.98
C HIS A 133 19.75 -7.89 23.08
N LEU A 134 19.02 -9.02 23.12
CA LEU A 134 18.04 -9.26 24.16
C LEU A 134 18.68 -9.94 25.38
N HIS A 135 18.86 -9.18 26.46
CA HIS A 135 19.35 -9.72 27.72
C HIS A 135 18.31 -10.57 28.45
N GLY A 136 18.75 -11.69 29.04
CA GLY A 136 17.89 -12.61 29.80
C GLY A 136 17.20 -11.96 31.00
N ASP A 137 17.83 -10.96 31.62
CA ASP A 137 17.24 -10.21 32.75
C ASP A 137 16.00 -9.41 32.33
N ALA A 138 16.03 -8.80 31.15
CA ALA A 138 14.87 -8.11 30.59
C ALA A 138 13.72 -9.11 30.36
N VAL A 139 14.03 -10.29 29.80
CA VAL A 139 13.05 -11.36 29.60
C VAL A 139 12.43 -11.81 30.92
N ASN A 140 13.25 -12.03 31.96
CA ASN A 140 12.78 -12.45 33.27
C ASN A 140 11.94 -11.36 33.96
N HIS A 141 12.35 -10.10 33.86
CA HIS A 141 11.61 -8.98 34.42
C HIS A 141 10.22 -8.84 33.75
N THR A 142 10.16 -8.93 32.42
CA THR A 142 8.91 -8.90 31.67
C THR A 142 7.99 -10.07 32.04
N LYS A 143 8.54 -11.29 32.23
CA LYS A 143 7.76 -12.45 32.69
C LYS A 143 7.16 -12.20 34.09
N THR A 144 7.93 -11.66 35.02
CA THR A 144 7.46 -11.33 36.36
C THR A 144 6.36 -10.28 36.32
N MET A 145 6.56 -9.21 35.54
CA MET A 145 5.54 -8.17 35.32
C MET A 145 4.25 -8.75 34.74
N LEU A 146 4.36 -9.64 33.74
CA LEU A 146 3.21 -10.29 33.12
C LEU A 146 2.43 -11.13 34.14
N THR A 147 3.12 -11.87 35.01
CA THR A 147 2.48 -12.63 36.10
C THR A 147 1.72 -11.70 37.04
N HIS A 148 2.32 -10.57 37.45
CA HIS A 148 1.65 -9.60 38.32
C HIS A 148 0.42 -8.98 37.65
N LEU A 149 0.51 -8.61 36.38
CA LEU A 149 -0.60 -8.05 35.61
C LEU A 149 -1.75 -9.05 35.48
N LYS A 150 -1.45 -10.31 35.15
CA LYS A 150 -2.45 -11.39 35.07
C LYS A 150 -3.15 -11.58 36.41
N SER A 151 -2.41 -11.70 37.51
CA SER A 151 -2.98 -11.87 38.84
C SER A 151 -3.84 -10.69 39.26
N SER A 152 -3.39 -9.46 39.01
CA SER A 152 -4.17 -8.25 39.32
C SER A 152 -5.46 -8.16 38.50
N ALA A 153 -5.41 -8.53 37.21
CA ALA A 153 -6.59 -8.57 36.37
C ALA A 153 -7.63 -9.58 36.89
N TYR A 154 -7.20 -10.77 37.31
CA TYR A 154 -8.09 -11.76 37.92
C TYR A 154 -8.74 -11.26 39.20
N GLU A 155 -7.95 -10.64 40.09
CA GLU A 155 -8.47 -10.06 41.33
C GLU A 155 -9.51 -8.97 41.05
N GLN A 156 -9.30 -8.14 40.02
CA GLN A 156 -10.29 -7.13 39.61
C GLN A 156 -11.57 -7.76 39.04
N ILE A 157 -11.46 -8.83 38.24
CA ILE A 157 -12.60 -9.58 37.71
C ILE A 157 -13.43 -10.17 38.86
N GLU A 158 -12.79 -10.76 39.85
CA GLU A 158 -13.48 -11.32 41.03
C GLU A 158 -14.26 -10.24 41.79
N LYS A 159 -13.62 -9.10 42.09
CA LYS A 159 -14.21 -7.99 42.85
C LYS A 159 -15.30 -7.22 42.10
N THR A 160 -15.37 -7.38 40.78
CA THR A 160 -16.32 -6.67 39.94
C THR A 160 -17.76 -7.10 40.19
N LYS A 161 -18.65 -6.15 40.49
CA LYS A 161 -20.05 -6.43 40.84
C LYS A 161 -21.00 -6.50 39.65
N TRP A 162 -20.61 -5.94 38.49
CA TRP A 162 -21.49 -5.84 37.32
C TRP A 162 -21.48 -7.09 36.42
N MET A 163 -20.55 -8.04 36.65
CA MET A 163 -20.48 -9.31 35.93
C MET A 163 -21.06 -10.46 36.75
N ASP A 164 -21.84 -11.32 36.10
CA ASP A 164 -22.34 -12.57 36.68
C ASP A 164 -21.25 -13.65 36.81
N TYR A 165 -21.56 -14.69 37.58
CA TYR A 165 -20.64 -15.78 37.89
C TYR A 165 -20.20 -16.55 36.63
N ASP A 166 -21.13 -16.85 35.73
CA ASP A 166 -20.84 -17.65 34.53
C ASP A 166 -19.92 -16.90 33.55
N THR A 167 -20.04 -15.58 33.48
CA THR A 167 -19.18 -14.72 32.67
C THR A 167 -17.79 -14.63 33.25
N LYS A 168 -17.65 -14.48 34.58
CA LYS A 168 -16.34 -14.50 35.27
C LYS A 168 -15.59 -15.81 35.04
N LYS A 169 -16.28 -16.95 35.20
CA LYS A 169 -15.69 -18.29 35.03
C LYS A 169 -15.22 -18.57 33.59
N LYS A 170 -15.83 -17.94 32.58
CA LYS A 170 -15.37 -18.03 31.19
C LYS A 170 -14.08 -17.24 30.95
N LEU A 171 -13.86 -16.14 31.67
CA LEU A 171 -12.65 -15.33 31.58
C LEU A 171 -11.43 -16.03 32.21
N GLU A 172 -11.64 -16.81 33.28
CA GLU A 172 -10.58 -17.60 33.95
C GLU A 172 -10.02 -18.77 33.12
N ARG A 173 -10.73 -19.19 32.07
CA ARG A 173 -10.33 -20.33 31.21
C ARG A 173 -9.44 -19.95 30.03
N ARG A 174 -9.10 -18.67 29.86
CA ARG A 174 -8.28 -18.14 28.75
C ARG A 174 -6.92 -17.64 29.26
#